data_AF-A0A660SYG6-F1
#
_entry.id   AF-A0A660SYG6-F1
#
_cell.length_a   1.000
_cell.length_b   1.000
_cell.length_c   1.000
_cell.angle_alpha   90.00
_cell.angle_beta   90.00
_cell.angle_gamma   90.00
#
_symmetry.space_group_name_H-M   'P 1'
#
loop_
_entity.id
_entity.type
_entity.pdbx_description
1 polymer ?
#
loop_
_entity_poly.entity_id
_entity_poly.type
_entity_poly.pdbx_seq_one_letter_code
_entity_poly.pdbx_strand_id
1 'polypeptide(L)'
;MKIISWNVNGVRAAHKKGLIDFMTSSDADVFCIQETKAHLEQLTKEIFAPEGYESWWHSAERRGYSGTAIWAKMQPDSLEPLGVEEFD
;
A
#
# COMPACT_ATOMS: atom_id res chain seq x y z
N MET A 1 13.20 10.16 9.50
CA MET A 1 11.94 9.89 8.78
C MET A 1 12.26 9.67 7.32
N LYS A 2 11.93 8.49 6.78
CA LYS A 2 12.16 8.08 5.39
C LYS A 2 10.83 7.64 4.78
N ILE A 3 10.48 8.23 3.65
CA ILE A 3 9.24 7.95 2.93
C ILE A 3 9.60 7.45 1.54
N ILE A 4 8.97 6.34 1.13
CA ILE A 4 9.08 5.81 -0.23
C ILE A 4 7.71 5.90 -0.89
N SER A 5 7.64 6.55 -2.06
CA SER A 5 6.45 6.52 -2.90
C SER A 5 6.73 5.67 -4.13
N TRP A 6 5.90 4.65 -4.38
CA TRP A 6 6.14 3.71 -5.46
C TRP A 6 4.84 3.22 -6.12
N ASN A 7 4.74 3.49 -7.42
CA ASN A 7 3.78 2.82 -8.29
C ASN A 7 4.27 1.40 -8.61
N VAL A 8 3.58 0.39 -8.07
CA VAL A 8 4.01 -1.02 -8.15
C VAL A 8 3.42 -1.78 -9.33
N ASN A 9 2.46 -1.17 -10.06
CA ASN A 9 1.74 -1.81 -11.16
C ASN A 9 1.21 -3.22 -10.81
N GLY A 10 0.57 -3.34 -9.65
CA GLY A 10 0.01 -4.58 -9.11
C GLY A 10 0.79 -5.11 -7.91
N VAL A 11 0.24 -4.89 -6.71
CA VAL A 11 0.92 -5.21 -5.44
C VAL A 11 1.22 -6.70 -5.26
N ARG A 12 0.33 -7.57 -5.74
CA ARG A 12 0.54 -9.03 -5.68
C ARG A 12 1.66 -9.49 -6.61
N ALA A 13 1.83 -8.83 -7.75
CA ALA A 13 2.92 -9.13 -8.67
C ALA A 13 4.26 -8.60 -8.12
N ALA A 14 4.26 -7.42 -7.50
CA ALA A 14 5.42 -6.88 -6.79
C ALA A 14 5.82 -7.76 -5.60
N HIS A 15 4.85 -8.28 -4.83
CA HIS A 15 5.11 -9.22 -3.74
C HIS A 15 5.90 -10.44 -4.20
N LYS A 16 5.47 -11.08 -5.30
CA LYS A 16 6.18 -12.22 -5.91
C LYS A 16 7.61 -11.88 -6.36
N LYS A 17 7.95 -10.59 -6.50
CA LYS A 17 9.28 -10.09 -6.90
C LYS A 17 10.10 -9.55 -5.72
N GLY A 18 9.69 -9.79 -4.48
CA GLY A 18 10.44 -9.39 -3.29
C GLY A 18 10.06 -8.01 -2.73
N LEU A 19 8.82 -7.55 -2.90
CA LEU A 19 8.36 -6.28 -2.30
C LEU A 19 8.61 -6.24 -0.79
N ILE A 20 8.26 -7.31 -0.05
CA ILE A 20 8.40 -7.34 1.41
C ILE A 20 9.87 -7.32 1.82
N ASP A 21 10.73 -8.05 1.12
CA ASP A 21 12.19 -8.03 1.36
C ASP A 21 12.77 -6.62 1.14
N PHE A 22 12.33 -5.93 0.09
CA PHE A 22 12.69 -4.54 -0.16
C PHE A 22 12.18 -3.62 0.95
N MET A 23 10.93 -3.80 1.40
CA MET A 23 10.37 -3.00 2.49
C MET A 23 11.20 -3.12 3.76
N THR A 24 11.50 -4.35 4.17
CA THR A 24 12.32 -4.66 5.36
C THR A 24 13.73 -4.09 5.25
N SER A 25 14.41 -4.29 4.12
CA SER A 25 15.80 -3.84 3.93
C SER A 25 15.95 -2.34 3.73
N SER A 26 14.93 -1.66 3.22
CA SER A 26 14.98 -0.23 2.97
C SER A 26 14.88 0.63 4.23
N ASP A 27 14.39 0.07 5.34
CA ASP A 27 14.16 0.76 6.62
C ASP A 27 13.36 2.08 6.47
N ALA A 28 12.38 2.11 5.57
CA ALA A 28 11.50 3.27 5.45
C ALA A 28 10.52 3.35 6.62
N ASP A 29 10.07 4.54 6.97
CA ASP A 29 9.04 4.73 7.99
C ASP A 29 7.63 4.65 7.40
N VAL A 30 7.50 5.07 6.13
CA VAL A 30 6.23 5.09 5.39
C VAL A 30 6.46 4.66 3.94
N PHE A 31 5.54 3.84 3.43
CA PHE A 31 5.39 3.53 2.00
C PHE A 31 4.06 4.04 1.49
N CYS A 32 4.09 4.85 0.44
CA CYS A 32 2.92 5.25 -0.34
C CYS A 32 2.90 4.47 -1.64
N ILE A 33 1.86 3.69 -1.87
CA ILE A 33 1.81 2.73 -2.97
C ILE A 33 0.65 3.06 -3.90
N GLN A 34 0.94 3.06 -5.19
CA GLN A 34 -0.04 3.32 -6.23
C GLN A 34 -0.16 2.13 -7.18
N GLU A 35 -1.29 2.04 -7.88
CA GLU A 35 -1.63 0.94 -8.79
C GLU A 35 -1.59 -0.42 -8.07
N THR A 36 -2.24 -0.53 -6.91
CA THR A 36 -2.27 -1.78 -6.15
C THR A 36 -2.99 -2.90 -6.90
N LYS A 37 -4.03 -2.57 -7.68
CA LYS A 37 -4.86 -3.47 -8.50
C LYS A 37 -5.38 -4.67 -7.71
N ALA A 38 -5.74 -4.44 -6.45
CA ALA A 38 -6.19 -5.46 -5.53
C ALA A 38 -7.24 -4.92 -4.57
N HIS A 39 -8.29 -5.72 -4.34
CA HIS A 39 -9.18 -5.54 -3.21
C HIS A 39 -8.65 -6.29 -1.98
N LEU A 40 -9.13 -5.90 -0.80
CA LEU A 40 -8.70 -6.47 0.49
C LEU A 40 -8.82 -7.99 0.54
N GLU A 41 -9.90 -8.58 -0.01
CA GLU A 41 -10.09 -10.04 0.01
C GLU A 41 -9.05 -10.82 -0.82
N GLN A 42 -8.27 -10.12 -1.65
CA GLN A 42 -7.24 -10.72 -2.51
C GLN A 42 -5.83 -10.65 -1.90
N LEU A 43 -5.68 -9.99 -0.74
CA LEU A 43 -4.40 -9.76 -0.09
C LEU A 43 -4.07 -10.93 0.84
N THR A 44 -2.81 -11.34 0.85
CA THR A 44 -2.29 -12.23 1.90
C THR A 44 -2.02 -11.42 3.17
N LYS A 45 -1.93 -12.10 4.31
CA LYS A 45 -1.57 -11.46 5.59
C LYS A 45 -0.25 -10.68 5.48
N GLU A 46 0.73 -11.21 4.75
CA GLU A 46 2.04 -10.59 4.54
C GLU A 46 1.96 -9.26 3.77
N ILE A 47 1.02 -9.12 2.84
CA ILE A 47 0.83 -7.87 2.10
C ILE A 47 -0.03 -6.90 2.92
N PHE A 48 -1.08 -7.41 3.57
CA PHE A 48 -2.01 -6.58 4.34
C PHE A 48 -1.37 -6.03 5.63
N ALA A 49 -0.55 -6.81 6.32
CA ALA A 49 0.13 -6.37 7.53
C ALA A 49 1.55 -6.96 7.55
N PRO A 50 2.48 -6.38 6.77
CA PRO A 50 3.90 -6.72 6.85
C PRO A 50 4.41 -6.54 8.28
N GLU A 51 5.39 -7.34 8.70
CA GLU A 51 5.94 -7.23 10.05
C GLU A 51 6.46 -5.82 10.34
N GLY A 52 6.00 -5.23 11.45
CA GLY A 52 6.38 -3.87 11.86
C GLY A 52 5.67 -2.74 11.12
N TYR A 53 4.71 -3.03 10.22
CA TYR A 53 3.90 -2.02 9.55
C TYR A 53 2.41 -2.28 9.71
N GLU A 54 1.66 -1.22 9.93
CA GLU A 54 0.22 -1.19 9.71
C GLU A 54 -0.06 -0.72 8.28
N SER A 55 -1.26 -1.02 7.77
CA SER A 55 -1.64 -0.62 6.41
C SER A 55 -3.05 -0.09 6.30
N TRP A 56 -3.23 0.80 5.31
CA TRP A 56 -4.51 1.38 4.95
C TRP A 56 -4.64 1.37 3.43
N TRP A 57 -5.84 1.06 2.94
CA TRP A 57 -6.07 0.78 1.53
C TRP A 57 -7.25 1.57 1.01
N HIS A 58 -7.11 2.07 -0.21
CA HIS A 58 -8.19 2.61 -0.99
C HIS A 58 -8.26 1.82 -2.31
N SER A 59 -9.18 0.86 -2.39
CA SER A 59 -9.35 0.01 -3.57
C SER A 59 -10.31 0.66 -4.54
N ALA A 60 -9.99 0.65 -5.84
CA ALA A 60 -10.94 1.12 -6.84
C ALA A 60 -12.19 0.24 -6.89
N GLU A 61 -13.32 0.78 -7.34
CA GLU A 61 -14.56 0.00 -7.51
C GLU A 61 -14.39 -1.16 -8.49
N ARG A 62 -13.67 -0.89 -9.60
CA ARG A 62 -13.41 -1.90 -10.63
C ARG A 62 -12.27 -2.83 -10.21
N ARG A 63 -12.56 -4.13 -10.18
CA ARG A 63 -11.57 -5.18 -9.92
C ARG A 63 -10.35 -5.11 -10.84
N GLY A 64 -9.17 -5.16 -10.23
CA GLY A 64 -7.89 -5.17 -10.93
C GLY A 64 -7.49 -3.82 -11.55
N TYR A 65 -8.18 -2.75 -11.19
CA TYR A 65 -7.91 -1.39 -11.67
C TYR A 65 -7.43 -0.50 -10.51
N SER A 66 -6.48 0.40 -10.78
CA SER A 66 -6.01 1.46 -9.89
C SER A 66 -5.75 1.00 -8.43
N GLY A 67 -6.09 1.85 -7.46
CA GLY A 67 -5.98 1.62 -6.02
C GLY A 67 -4.68 2.13 -5.41
N THR A 68 -4.77 2.64 -4.19
CA THR A 68 -3.65 3.12 -3.38
C THR A 68 -3.59 2.40 -2.04
N ALA A 69 -2.40 2.41 -1.43
CA ALA A 69 -2.22 1.96 -0.07
C ALA A 69 -1.12 2.75 0.64
N ILE A 70 -1.20 2.80 1.95
CA ILE A 70 -0.15 3.29 2.84
C ILE A 70 0.27 2.13 3.73
N TRP A 71 1.57 1.90 3.86
CA TRP A 71 2.14 1.15 4.99
C TRP A 71 2.95 2.11 5.86
N ALA A 72 2.76 2.06 7.18
CA ALA A 72 3.54 2.87 8.11
C ALA A 72 3.90 2.10 9.39
N LYS A 73 5.09 2.38 9.94
CA LYS A 73 5.52 1.81 11.23
C LYS A 73 4.75 2.39 12.42
N MET A 74 4.23 3.60 12.27
CA MET A 74 3.47 4.32 13.29
C MET A 74 2.06 4.57 12.78
N GLN A 75 1.09 4.42 13.67
CA GLN A 75 -0.31 4.76 13.40
C GLN A 75 -0.44 6.28 13.19
N PRO A 76 -1.10 6.74 12.11
CA PRO A 76 -1.36 8.16 11.91
C PRO A 76 -2.48 8.66 12.82
N ASP A 77 -2.44 9.94 13.18
CA ASP A 77 -3.51 10.58 13.97
C ASP A 77 -4.83 10.68 13.19
N SER A 78 -4.74 10.83 11.85
CA SER A 78 -5.88 10.92 10.94
C SER A 78 -5.55 10.28 9.58
N LEU A 79 -6.57 9.69 8.95
CA LEU A 79 -6.51 9.19 7.58
C LEU A 79 -7.75 9.67 6.85
N GLU A 80 -7.55 10.48 5.81
CA GLU A 80 -8.64 11.10 5.05
C GLU A 80 -8.38 10.99 3.54
N PRO A 81 -9.45 10.85 2.73
CA PRO A 81 -9.35 10.99 1.28
C PRO A 81 -8.96 12.43 0.89
N LEU A 82 -8.67 12.67 -0.39
CA LEU A 82 -8.31 14.02 -0.85
C LEU A 82 -9.49 15.00 -0.78
N GLY A 83 -10.72 14.49 -0.69
CA GLY A 83 -11.95 15.28 -0.71
C GLY A 83 -12.27 15.81 -2.10
N VAL A 84 -11.74 15.17 -3.14
CA VAL A 84 -11.92 15.57 -4.54
C VAL A 84 -12.45 14.37 -5.31
N GLU A 85 -13.73 14.43 -5.70
CA GLU A 85 -14.48 13.34 -6.35
C GLU A 85 -13.81 12.80 -7.63
N GLU A 86 -13.01 13.60 -8.33
CA GLU A 86 -12.26 13.13 -9.50
C GLU A 86 -11.11 12.17 -9.13
N PHE A 87 -10.55 12.29 -7.93
CA PHE A 87 -9.34 11.57 -7.49
C PHE A 87 -9.59 10.54 -6.38
N ASP A 88 -10.74 10.60 -5.72
CA ASP A 88 -11.21 9.62 -4.73
C ASP A 88 -12.15 8.59 -5.38
#